data_AF-A0A4Y2AHN9-F1
#
_entry.id   AF-A0A4Y2AHN9-F1
#
_cell.length_a   1.000
_cell.length_b   1.000
_cell.length_c   1.000
_cell.angle_alpha   90.00
_cell.angle_beta   90.00
_cell.angle_gamma   90.00
#
_symmetry.space_group_name_H-M   'P 1'
#
loop_
_entity.id
_entity.type
_entity.pdbx_description
1 polymer ?
#
loop_
_entity_poly.entity_id
_entity_poly.type
_entity_poly.pdbx_seq_one_letter_code
_entity_poly.pdbx_strand_id
1 'polypeptide(L)'
;MHSNTDTDNEDNATLPCSGQSSRTRKAPNYLNDFVMYNAKETGGASGVEECKTPTTVKEALASTESKMWQRAMEEEIENLQNTQTWELFTKPAGVKLITSRWLFRKKKDEAGY
;
A
#
# COMPACT_ATOMS: atom_id res chain seq x y z
N MET A 1 29.85 -32.14 6.29
CA MET A 1 28.74 -31.94 5.32
C MET A 1 27.52 -31.64 6.17
N HIS A 2 27.18 -30.36 6.32
CA HIS A 2 26.06 -29.95 7.16
C HIS A 2 24.84 -29.73 6.27
N SER A 3 24.00 -30.75 6.18
CA SER A 3 22.66 -30.66 5.63
C SER A 3 21.77 -30.04 6.70
N ASN A 4 21.30 -28.82 6.49
CA ASN A 4 20.17 -28.26 7.23
C ASN A 4 19.08 -27.94 6.21
N THR A 5 18.02 -28.75 6.27
CA THR A 5 16.74 -28.48 5.60
C THR A 5 15.83 -27.83 6.63
N ASP A 6 15.78 -26.51 6.67
CA ASP A 6 14.73 -25.81 7.40
C ASP A 6 13.56 -25.59 6.44
N THR A 7 12.49 -26.35 6.73
CA THR A 7 11.21 -26.30 6.03
C THR A 7 10.37 -25.25 6.74
N ASP A 8 10.35 -24.02 6.22
CA ASP A 8 9.45 -22.99 6.73
C ASP A 8 8.06 -23.17 6.11
N ASN A 9 7.22 -23.91 6.83
CA ASN A 9 5.76 -23.85 6.69
C ASN A 9 5.28 -22.44 7.07
N GLU A 10 4.96 -21.61 6.08
CA GLU A 10 4.23 -20.36 6.32
C GLU A 10 2.76 -20.65 6.64
N ASP A 11 2.49 -20.76 7.94
CA ASP A 11 1.14 -20.80 8.47
C ASP A 11 0.36 -19.51 8.15
N ASN A 12 -0.75 -19.74 7.49
CA ASN A 12 -1.90 -18.88 7.31
C ASN A 12 -2.25 -18.05 8.57
N ALA A 13 -2.15 -16.72 8.43
CA ALA A 13 -2.95 -15.79 9.23
C ALA A 13 -3.64 -14.78 8.28
N THR A 14 -4.84 -15.13 7.84
CA THR A 14 -5.81 -14.18 7.30
C THR A 14 -6.14 -13.15 8.38
N LEU A 15 -5.64 -11.92 8.23
CA LEU A 15 -6.11 -10.78 9.01
C LEU A 15 -7.18 -10.03 8.20
N PRO A 16 -8.41 -9.87 8.70
CA PRO A 16 -9.44 -9.11 8.02
C PRO A 16 -9.06 -7.62 8.01
N CYS A 17 -8.87 -7.05 6.82
CA CYS A 17 -8.77 -5.60 6.64
C CYS A 17 -10.17 -4.98 6.81
N SER A 18 -10.56 -4.68 8.05
CA SER A 18 -11.70 -3.81 8.34
C SER A 18 -11.25 -2.70 9.29
N GLY A 19 -10.45 -1.79 8.74
CA GLY A 19 -9.95 -0.58 9.41
C GLY A 19 -10.58 0.69 8.84
N GLN A 20 -11.91 0.77 8.76
CA GLN A 20 -12.53 2.09 8.70
C GLN A 20 -12.33 2.73 10.07
N SER A 21 -11.62 3.85 10.14
CA SER A 21 -11.53 4.59 11.39
C SER A 21 -12.93 4.96 11.86
N SER A 22 -13.32 4.59 13.09
CA SER A 22 -14.56 5.05 13.74
C SER A 22 -14.53 6.53 14.11
N ARG A 23 -13.48 7.25 13.70
CA ARG A 23 -13.28 8.66 14.02
C ARG A 23 -14.34 9.49 13.29
N THR A 24 -15.28 10.05 14.05
CA THR A 24 -16.20 11.07 13.55
C THR A 24 -15.38 12.27 13.09
N ARG A 25 -15.24 12.45 11.77
CA ARG A 25 -14.60 13.63 11.18
C ARG A 25 -15.64 14.74 11.10
N LYS A 26 -15.36 15.88 11.74
CA LYS A 26 -16.11 17.12 11.51
C LYS A 26 -15.45 17.89 10.38
N ALA A 27 -16.25 18.47 9.49
CA ALA A 27 -15.72 19.39 8.48
C ALA A 27 -15.09 20.60 9.17
N PRO A 28 -13.92 21.07 8.70
CA PRO A 28 -13.32 22.29 9.25
C PRO A 28 -14.16 23.52 8.86
N ASN A 29 -14.27 24.48 9.78
CA ASN A 29 -15.21 25.61 9.66
C ASN A 29 -15.02 26.46 8.39
N TYR A 30 -13.80 26.54 7.85
CA TYR A 30 -13.50 27.33 6.64
C TYR A 30 -14.15 26.77 5.36
N LEU A 31 -14.66 25.53 5.41
CA LEU A 31 -15.28 24.87 4.25
C LEU A 31 -16.78 25.19 4.11
N ASN A 32 -17.37 25.91 5.07
CA ASN A 32 -18.80 26.24 5.04
C ASN A 32 -19.15 27.34 4.03
N ASP A 33 -18.19 28.18 3.64
CA ASP A 33 -18.40 29.33 2.74
C ASP A 33 -18.24 28.96 1.25
N PHE A 34 -17.90 27.70 0.96
CA PHE A 34 -17.74 27.20 -0.41
C PHE A 34 -18.96 26.39 -0.84
N VAL A 35 -19.64 26.85 -1.89
CA VAL A 35 -20.68 26.06 -2.57
C VAL A 35 -19.98 25.10 -3.55
N MET A 36 -19.78 23.85 -3.13
CA MET A 36 -19.33 22.78 -4.01
C MET A 36 -20.47 22.45 -4.98
N TYR A 37 -20.31 22.76 -6.27
CA TYR A 37 -21.22 22.27 -7.30
C TYR A 37 -20.99 20.75 -7.42
N ASN A 38 -21.76 19.98 -6.66
CA ASN A 38 -21.75 18.54 -6.80
C ASN A 38 -22.26 18.24 -8.22
N ALA A 39 -21.40 17.67 -9.06
CA ALA A 39 -21.83 17.12 -10.34
C ALA A 39 -22.89 16.07 -10.03
N LYS A 40 -24.14 16.45 -10.26
CA LYS A 40 -25.34 15.62 -10.18
C LYS A 40 -24.99 14.27 -10.81
N GLU A 41 -25.24 13.20 -10.06
CA GLU A 41 -25.05 11.81 -10.45
C GLU A 41 -25.61 11.57 -11.86
N THR A 42 -24.74 11.66 -12.86
CA THR A 42 -25.00 11.03 -14.14
C THR A 42 -24.50 9.62 -13.95
N GLY A 43 -25.43 8.67 -13.87
CA GLY A 43 -25.19 7.23 -13.85
C GLY A 43 -24.51 6.77 -15.13
N GLY A 44 -23.29 7.23 -15.36
CA GLY A 44 -22.31 6.63 -16.24
C GLY A 44 -21.29 5.99 -15.33
N ALA A 45 -21.14 4.67 -15.44
CA ALA A 45 -19.93 3.99 -15.04
C ALA A 45 -18.77 4.70 -15.75
N SER A 46 -18.20 5.72 -15.11
CA SER A 46 -16.93 6.28 -15.52
C SER A 46 -15.97 5.12 -15.36
N GLY A 47 -15.54 4.57 -16.50
CA GLY A 47 -14.51 3.56 -16.59
C GLY A 47 -13.23 4.11 -16.00
N VAL A 48 -13.15 4.16 -14.67
CA VAL A 48 -11.92 3.82 -14.03
C VAL A 48 -11.76 2.38 -14.47
N GLU A 49 -10.90 2.15 -15.46
CA GLU A 49 -10.10 0.96 -15.41
C GLU A 49 -9.41 1.01 -14.04
N GLU A 50 -10.10 0.54 -13.01
CA GLU A 50 -9.53 -0.06 -11.84
C GLU A 50 -8.84 -1.28 -12.40
N CYS A 51 -7.68 -1.02 -12.99
CA CYS A 51 -6.80 -2.02 -13.52
C CYS A 51 -6.24 -2.74 -12.29
N LYS A 52 -7.09 -3.60 -11.69
CA LYS A 52 -6.99 -4.34 -10.43
C LYS A 52 -5.67 -4.09 -9.72
N THR A 53 -5.54 -2.91 -9.12
CA THR A 53 -4.30 -2.56 -8.41
C THR A 53 -4.24 -3.42 -7.17
N PRO A 54 -3.17 -4.20 -6.98
CA PRO A 54 -3.07 -5.09 -5.84
C PRO A 54 -3.05 -4.27 -4.55
N THR A 55 -3.76 -4.74 -3.53
CA THR A 55 -3.79 -4.07 -2.22
C THR A 55 -2.82 -4.70 -1.22
N THR A 56 -2.30 -5.88 -1.58
CA THR A 56 -1.35 -6.67 -0.79
C THR A 56 -0.19 -7.14 -1.67
N VAL A 57 0.95 -7.39 -1.02
CA VAL A 57 2.14 -7.93 -1.71
C VAL A 57 1.83 -9.28 -2.35
N LYS A 58 1.03 -10.13 -1.69
CA LYS A 58 0.62 -11.44 -2.22
C LYS A 58 -0.17 -11.31 -3.52
N GLU A 59 -1.12 -10.38 -3.57
CA GLU A 59 -1.87 -10.07 -4.79
C GLU A 59 -0.96 -9.52 -5.90
N ALA A 60 -0.02 -8.64 -5.55
CA ALA A 60 0.92 -8.06 -6.51
C ALA A 60 1.80 -9.15 -7.14
N LEU A 61 2.33 -10.05 -6.32
CA LEU A 61 3.20 -11.14 -6.75
C LEU A 61 2.45 -12.26 -7.48
N ALA A 62 1.15 -12.42 -7.23
CA ALA A 62 0.29 -13.37 -7.96
C ALA A 62 -0.26 -12.79 -9.28
N SER A 63 -0.08 -11.49 -9.52
CA SER A 63 -0.58 -10.83 -10.74
C SER A 63 0.27 -11.14 -11.96
N THR A 64 -0.29 -10.93 -13.15
CA THR A 64 0.45 -11.03 -14.43
C THR A 64 1.62 -10.04 -14.51
N GLU A 65 1.56 -8.95 -13.77
CA GLU A 65 2.58 -7.90 -13.70
C GLU A 65 3.53 -8.09 -12.50
N SER A 66 3.54 -9.27 -11.88
CA SER A 66 4.35 -9.59 -10.69
C SER A 66 5.81 -9.14 -10.81
N LYS A 67 6.44 -9.36 -11.96
CA LYS A 67 7.83 -8.91 -12.21
C LYS A 67 8.00 -7.39 -12.17
N MET A 68 7.02 -6.63 -12.68
CA MET A 68 7.05 -5.17 -12.64
C MET A 68 6.87 -4.67 -11.20
N TRP A 69 5.96 -5.30 -10.44
CA TRP A 69 5.77 -4.98 -9.03
C TRP A 69 7.00 -5.32 -8.19
N GLN A 70 7.63 -6.48 -8.43
CA GLN A 70 8.85 -6.87 -7.75
C GLN A 70 9.97 -5.86 -8.02
N ARG A 71 10.20 -5.51 -9.30
CA ARG A 71 11.19 -4.50 -9.66
C ARG A 71 10.91 -3.16 -9.00
N ALA A 72 9.66 -2.70 -8.99
CA ALA A 72 9.30 -1.44 -8.34
C ALA A 72 9.53 -1.48 -6.82
N MET A 73 9.29 -2.63 -6.17
CA MET A 73 9.59 -2.81 -4.75
C MET A 73 11.11 -2.76 -4.49
N GLU A 74 11.91 -3.41 -5.33
CA GLU A 74 13.38 -3.39 -5.25
C GLU A 74 13.92 -1.96 -5.44
N GLU A 75 13.47 -1.25 -6.48
CA GLU A 75 13.84 0.14 -6.75
C GLU A 75 13.50 1.07 -5.55
N GLU A 76 12.34 0.87 -4.91
CA GLU A 76 11.97 1.65 -3.72
C GLU A 76 12.89 1.35 -2.52
N ILE A 77 13.26 0.08 -2.29
CA ILE A 77 14.20 -0.28 -1.24
C ILE A 77 15.58 0.32 -1.51
N GLU A 78 16.07 0.27 -2.75
CA GLU A 78 17.34 0.90 -3.14
C GLU A 78 17.30 2.41 -2.93
N ASN A 79 16.18 3.07 -3.28
CA ASN A 79 16.00 4.50 -3.02
C ASN A 79 16.06 4.84 -1.52
N LEU A 80 15.43 4.02 -0.67
CA LEU A 80 15.50 4.19 0.78
C LEU A 80 16.92 4.01 1.32
N GLN A 81 17.69 3.07 0.76
CA GLN A 81 19.11 2.89 1.12
C GLN A 81 19.98 4.07 0.67
N ASN A 82 19.77 4.55 -0.56
CA ASN A 82 20.52 5.66 -1.14
C ASN A 82 20.30 6.99 -0.42
N THR A 83 19.08 7.22 0.06
CA THR A 83 18.76 8.44 0.81
C THR A 83 19.35 8.46 2.23
N GLN A 84 19.90 7.33 2.71
CA GLN A 84 20.50 7.18 4.05
C GLN A 84 19.62 7.72 5.19
N THR A 85 18.29 7.68 5.00
CA THR A 85 17.32 8.18 5.97
C THR A 85 16.89 7.09 6.97
N TRP A 86 17.29 5.84 6.74
CA TRP A 86 16.91 4.68 7.56
C TRP A 86 18.13 3.79 7.86
N GLU A 87 18.20 3.29 9.09
CA GLU A 87 19.17 2.29 9.52
C GLU A 87 18.43 1.05 10.03
N LEU A 88 18.94 -0.13 9.67
CA LEU A 88 18.41 -1.39 10.19
C LEU A 88 18.93 -1.61 11.61
N PHE A 89 18.04 -1.67 12.59
CA PHE A 89 18.40 -1.92 13.99
C PHE A 89 17.63 -3.09 14.57
N THR A 90 18.24 -3.76 15.55
CA THR A 90 17.58 -4.84 16.29
C THR A 90 16.50 -4.26 17.19
N LYS A 91 15.30 -4.83 17.12
CA LYS A 91 14.17 -4.42 17.95
C LYS A 91 14.54 -4.51 19.45
N PRO A 92 14.47 -3.41 20.22
CA PRO A 92 14.68 -3.45 21.66
C PRO A 92 13.49 -4.14 22.36
N ALA A 93 13.78 -4.83 23.45
CA ALA A 93 12.77 -5.53 24.25
C ALA A 93 11.74 -4.53 24.82
N GLY A 94 10.46 -4.90 24.80
CA GLY A 94 9.38 -4.11 25.40
C GLY A 94 8.89 -2.91 24.56
N VAL A 95 9.46 -2.65 23.37
CA VAL A 95 9.04 -1.52 22.52
C VAL A 95 8.04 -1.95 21.46
N LYS A 96 6.96 -1.17 21.32
CA LYS A 96 6.01 -1.29 20.21
C LYS A 96 6.53 -0.50 19.01
N LEU A 97 6.97 -1.22 17.97
CA LEU A 97 7.42 -0.60 16.73
C LEU A 97 6.25 -0.08 15.90
N ILE A 98 6.51 0.99 15.14
CA ILE A 98 5.62 1.42 14.07
C ILE A 98 5.85 0.49 12.88
N THR A 99 4.77 -0.10 12.36
CA THR A 99 4.81 -0.96 11.18
C THR A 99 4.63 -0.14 9.91
N SER A 100 5.39 -0.46 8.87
CA SER A 100 5.20 0.07 7.52
C SER A 100 4.40 -0.92 6.67
N ARG A 101 3.68 -0.44 5.66
CA ARG A 101 2.91 -1.25 4.72
C ARG A 101 3.15 -0.78 3.28
N TRP A 102 3.25 -1.72 2.36
CA TRP A 102 3.29 -1.45 0.92
C TRP A 102 1.97 -0.90 0.40
N LEU A 103 2.05 0.20 -0.36
CA LEU A 103 0.93 0.81 -1.07
C LEU A 103 1.25 0.78 -2.56
N PHE A 104 0.43 0.10 -3.35
CA PHE A 104 0.62 -0.03 -4.79
C PHE A 104 -0.25 0.96 -5.54
N ARG A 105 0.34 1.62 -6.53
CA ARG A 105 -0.38 2.53 -7.43
C ARG A 105 0.19 2.41 -8.83
N LYS A 106 -0.68 2.16 -9.82
CA LYS A 106 -0.32 2.27 -11.23
C LYS A 106 -0.36 3.73 -11.65
N LYS A 107 0.69 4.20 -12.32
CA LYS A 107 0.66 5.47 -13.04
C LYS A 107 -0.05 5.24 -14.37
N LYS A 108 -1.09 6.01 -14.69
CA LYS A 108 -1.80 5.88 -15.97
C LYS A 108 -1.02 6.58 -17.10
N ASP A 109 -0.35 7.69 -16.78
CA ASP A 109 0.41 8.49 -17.75
C ASP A 109 1.75 8.97 -17.16
N GLU A 110 2.70 9.43 -17.99
CA GLU A 110 3.97 10.06 -17.55
C GLU A 110 3.74 11.26 -16.60
N ALA A 111 2.58 11.91 -16.70
CA ALA A 111 2.15 13.04 -15.86
C ALA A 111 1.41 12.64 -14.57
N GLY A 112 1.06 11.36 -14.38
CA GLY A 112 0.53 10.85 -13.11
C GLY A 112 -0.94 11.18 -12.75
N TYR A 113 -1.78 11.52 -13.74
CA TYR A 113 -3.23 11.65 -13.56
C TYR A 113 -3.94 10.30 -13.43
#